data_AF-A0A7K1H8W9-F1
#
_entry.id   AF-A0A7K1H8W9-F1
#
_cell.length_a   1.000
_cell.length_b   1.000
_cell.length_c   1.000
_cell.angle_alpha   90.00
_cell.angle_beta   90.00
_cell.angle_gamma   90.00
#
_symmetry.space_group_name_H-M   'P 1'
#
loop_
_entity.id
_entity.type
_entity.pdbx_description
1 polymer ?
#
loop_
_entity_poly.entity_id
_entity_poly.type
_entity_poly.pdbx_seq_one_letter_code
_entity_poly.pdbx_strand_id
1 'polypeptide(L)'
;MPQQQVSACQPWEKVAEAITFVPDQYSHKTQPESVAREMLHCDAADVDRLVDAGLPHEDRDGVRYFDPNDLYNLGMYSQRSNTQPELAFRMLFRFAGRPLDDLLRPKTWSFRVRLECHECAGVAPWRLEGPDVVRYGGHLEEITPLAPSEGSAEYVATVTNTGARTPLVSPTLRTLTRDYLNAGYRWHMIPVPMQADYPLVHELGVTSCIAASLLLAERFRAAGYRAEAKRGWFTGVLGGALDLPHACVEVTDDDGLTKTVDIAKAQLAARLSADTEQFQELCLGSLYNKVIPSTASGNASFGRHECGSPQPALVRADIRSAR
;
A
#
# COMPACT_ATOMS: atom_id res chain seq x y z
N MET A 1 11.55 -10.50 38.44
CA MET A 1 11.24 -10.35 37.00
C MET A 1 9.77 -10.00 36.90
N PRO A 2 9.39 -8.83 36.34
CA PRO A 2 7.98 -8.50 36.22
C PRO A 2 7.34 -9.43 35.18
N GLN A 3 6.28 -10.13 35.58
CA GLN A 3 5.42 -10.91 34.70
C GLN A 3 4.87 -9.98 33.61
N GLN A 4 5.25 -10.21 32.35
CA GLN A 4 4.51 -9.69 31.22
C GLN A 4 3.07 -10.18 31.34
N GLN A 5 2.13 -9.27 31.63
CA GLN A 5 0.72 -9.53 31.43
C GLN A 5 0.55 -9.90 29.96
N VAL A 6 0.25 -11.17 29.70
CA VAL A 6 -0.25 -11.62 28.41
C VAL A 6 -1.59 -10.90 28.25
N SER A 7 -1.60 -9.82 27.46
CA SER A 7 -2.85 -9.16 27.09
C SER A 7 -3.75 -10.23 26.47
N ALA A 8 -4.92 -10.46 27.06
CA ALA A 8 -5.85 -11.45 26.54
C ALA A 8 -6.17 -11.10 25.08
N CYS A 9 -6.07 -12.08 24.19
CA CYS A 9 -6.44 -11.91 22.79
C CYS A 9 -7.89 -11.39 22.72
N GLN A 10 -8.12 -10.40 21.87
CA GLN A 10 -9.45 -9.81 21.70
C GLN A 10 -10.41 -10.89 21.12
N PRO A 11 -11.64 -11.00 21.65
CA PRO A 11 -12.66 -11.88 21.05
C PRO A 11 -12.92 -11.48 19.60
N TRP A 12 -13.11 -12.46 18.72
CA TRP A 12 -13.27 -12.23 17.28
C TRP A 12 -14.45 -11.32 16.94
N GLU A 13 -15.53 -11.42 17.70
CA GLU A 13 -16.73 -10.60 17.60
C GLU A 13 -16.39 -9.13 17.84
N LYS A 14 -15.54 -8.86 18.84
CA LYS A 14 -15.05 -7.50 19.11
C LYS A 14 -14.12 -6.98 18.03
N VAL A 15 -13.42 -7.87 17.32
CA VAL A 15 -12.59 -7.48 16.17
C VAL A 15 -13.48 -7.14 14.98
N ALA A 16 -14.48 -7.98 14.69
CA ALA A 16 -15.48 -7.77 13.64
C ALA A 16 -16.26 -6.46 13.85
N GLU A 17 -16.72 -6.18 15.08
CA GLU A 17 -17.37 -4.90 15.43
C GLU A 17 -16.47 -3.67 15.22
N ALA A 18 -15.14 -3.86 15.28
CA ALA A 18 -14.17 -2.77 15.24
C ALA A 18 -13.61 -2.48 13.84
N ILE A 19 -14.02 -3.24 12.82
CA ILE A 19 -13.60 -3.05 11.44
C ILE A 19 -14.81 -2.83 10.53
N THR A 20 -14.62 -2.05 9.48
CA THR A 20 -15.54 -1.98 8.35
C THR A 20 -15.26 -3.09 7.35
N PHE A 21 -16.25 -3.92 7.05
CA PHE A 21 -16.19 -4.91 5.98
C PHE A 21 -16.33 -4.27 4.59
N VAL A 22 -15.74 -4.90 3.58
CA VAL A 22 -15.82 -4.45 2.19
C VAL A 22 -17.28 -4.51 1.71
N PRO A 23 -17.86 -3.41 1.21
CA PRO A 23 -19.22 -3.41 0.68
C PRO A 23 -19.38 -4.40 -0.48
N ASP A 24 -20.57 -5.01 -0.61
CA ASP A 24 -20.82 -6.09 -1.58
C ASP A 24 -20.45 -5.74 -3.02
N GLN A 25 -20.67 -4.49 -3.45
CA GLN A 25 -20.31 -4.01 -4.79
C GLN A 25 -18.80 -4.05 -5.12
N TYR A 26 -17.94 -4.14 -4.09
CA TYR A 26 -16.50 -4.28 -4.24
C TYR A 26 -15.97 -5.63 -3.74
N SER A 27 -16.83 -6.43 -3.10
CA SER A 27 -16.44 -7.66 -2.44
C SER A 27 -16.26 -8.80 -3.46
N HIS A 28 -15.18 -9.57 -3.30
CA HIS A 28 -14.88 -10.76 -4.10
C HIS A 28 -14.58 -11.94 -3.17
N LYS A 29 -15.64 -12.65 -2.78
CA LYS A 29 -15.60 -13.79 -1.87
C LYS A 29 -14.96 -15.00 -2.56
N THR A 30 -13.64 -15.11 -2.44
CA THR A 30 -12.81 -16.06 -3.21
C THR A 30 -12.02 -17.01 -2.32
N GLN A 31 -11.89 -16.72 -1.02
CA GLN A 31 -11.12 -17.54 -0.10
C GLN A 31 -12.03 -18.55 0.62
N PRO A 32 -11.80 -19.87 0.46
CA PRO A 32 -12.57 -20.85 1.20
C PRO A 32 -12.26 -20.79 2.70
N GLU A 33 -13.19 -21.24 3.54
CA GLU A 33 -13.05 -21.27 4.99
C GLU A 33 -11.73 -21.89 5.49
N SER A 34 -11.23 -22.93 4.81
CA SER A 34 -9.95 -23.54 5.16
C SER A 34 -8.79 -22.53 5.13
N VAL A 35 -8.79 -21.62 4.14
CA VAL A 35 -7.80 -20.55 4.02
C VAL A 35 -8.05 -19.46 5.05
N ALA A 36 -9.32 -19.11 5.32
CA ALA A 36 -9.66 -18.16 6.39
C ALA A 36 -9.11 -18.62 7.75
N ARG A 37 -9.31 -19.89 8.08
CA ARG A 37 -8.80 -20.52 9.31
C ARG A 37 -7.29 -20.51 9.41
N GLU A 38 -6.60 -20.81 8.30
CA GLU A 38 -5.15 -20.75 8.22
C GLU A 38 -4.63 -19.32 8.40
N MET A 39 -5.22 -18.35 7.69
CA MET A 39 -4.83 -16.95 7.70
C MET A 39 -5.02 -16.31 9.07
N LEU A 40 -6.15 -16.59 9.73
CA LEU A 40 -6.51 -16.06 11.04
C LEU A 40 -5.98 -16.90 12.20
N HIS A 41 -5.34 -18.03 11.92
CA HIS A 41 -4.88 -19.01 12.92
C HIS A 41 -5.99 -19.38 13.92
N CYS A 42 -7.15 -19.77 13.39
CA CYS A 42 -8.37 -20.03 14.16
C CYS A 42 -9.06 -21.36 13.78
N ASP A 43 -9.97 -21.82 14.63
CA ASP A 43 -10.76 -23.02 14.38
C ASP A 43 -12.12 -22.71 13.71
N ALA A 44 -12.92 -23.74 13.43
CA ALA A 44 -14.23 -23.56 12.79
C ALA A 44 -15.22 -22.80 13.69
N ALA A 45 -15.15 -23.00 15.02
CA ALA A 45 -16.03 -22.32 15.96
C ALA A 45 -15.69 -20.81 16.10
N ASP A 46 -14.43 -20.44 15.90
CA ASP A 46 -14.02 -19.04 15.73
C ASP A 46 -14.61 -18.43 14.43
N VAL A 47 -14.64 -19.19 13.32
CA VAL A 47 -15.27 -18.73 12.07
C VAL A 47 -16.78 -18.57 12.22
N ASP A 48 -17.46 -19.51 12.88
CA ASP A 48 -18.89 -19.40 13.16
C ASP A 48 -19.21 -18.12 13.94
N ARG A 49 -18.40 -17.81 14.96
CA ARG A 49 -18.52 -16.56 15.72
C ARG A 49 -18.30 -15.31 14.87
N LEU A 50 -17.36 -15.34 13.92
CA LEU A 50 -17.15 -14.23 12.99
C LEU A 50 -18.34 -14.04 12.06
N VAL A 51 -18.92 -15.13 11.55
CA VAL A 51 -20.12 -15.10 10.70
C VAL A 51 -21.32 -14.58 11.49
N ASP A 52 -21.53 -15.07 12.72
CA ASP A 52 -22.58 -14.59 13.63
C ASP A 52 -22.39 -13.09 13.97
N ALA A 53 -21.13 -12.62 14.01
CA ALA A 53 -20.78 -11.22 14.18
C ALA A 53 -20.85 -10.39 12.88
N GLY A 54 -21.29 -10.98 11.77
CA GLY A 54 -21.57 -10.26 10.52
C GLY A 54 -20.49 -10.33 9.45
N LEU A 55 -19.49 -11.21 9.55
CA LEU A 55 -18.51 -11.45 8.49
C LEU A 55 -19.23 -11.91 7.19
N PRO A 56 -19.17 -11.11 6.09
CA PRO A 56 -19.84 -11.47 4.84
C PRO A 56 -19.24 -12.73 4.22
N HIS A 57 -20.10 -13.64 3.77
CA HIS A 57 -19.70 -14.88 3.11
C HIS A 57 -20.69 -15.31 2.02
N GLU A 58 -20.25 -16.25 1.21
CA GLU A 58 -21.07 -16.97 0.24
C GLU A 58 -20.89 -18.47 0.42
N ASP A 59 -21.98 -19.22 0.41
CA ASP A 59 -21.93 -20.68 0.36
C ASP A 59 -21.84 -21.17 -1.09
N ARG A 60 -20.83 -21.98 -1.38
CA ARG A 60 -20.67 -22.68 -2.67
C ARG A 60 -20.39 -24.14 -2.39
N ASP A 61 -21.30 -25.01 -2.81
CA ASP A 61 -21.21 -26.46 -2.62
C ASP A 61 -20.92 -26.89 -1.17
N GLY A 62 -21.53 -26.18 -0.20
CA GLY A 62 -21.36 -26.43 1.24
C GLY A 62 -20.06 -25.91 1.84
N VAL A 63 -19.29 -25.12 1.11
CA VAL A 63 -18.09 -24.43 1.60
C VAL A 63 -18.34 -22.92 1.64
N ARG A 64 -18.07 -22.29 2.78
CA ARG A 64 -18.11 -20.83 2.93
C ARG A 64 -16.90 -20.18 2.27
N TYR A 65 -17.15 -19.12 1.50
CA TYR A 65 -16.15 -18.29 0.86
C TYR A 65 -16.21 -16.86 1.39
N PHE A 66 -15.05 -16.28 1.65
CA PHE A 66 -14.89 -14.96 2.26
C PHE A 66 -14.07 -14.03 1.38
N ASP A 67 -14.23 -12.72 1.59
CA ASP A 67 -13.40 -11.71 0.96
C ASP A 67 -11.98 -11.72 1.56
N PRO A 68 -10.91 -11.83 0.75
CA PRO A 68 -9.55 -11.82 1.26
C PRO A 68 -9.18 -10.54 2.02
N ASN A 69 -9.73 -9.38 1.65
CA ASN A 69 -9.44 -8.11 2.30
C ASN A 69 -10.06 -8.05 3.71
N ASP A 70 -11.29 -8.56 3.87
CA ASP A 70 -11.96 -8.66 5.17
C ASP A 70 -11.19 -9.58 6.12
N LEU A 71 -10.79 -10.76 5.64
CA LEU A 71 -9.92 -11.66 6.41
C LEU A 71 -8.59 -10.99 6.79
N TYR A 72 -8.01 -10.21 5.88
CA TYR A 72 -6.78 -9.48 6.13
C TYR A 72 -6.94 -8.45 7.25
N ASN A 73 -8.03 -7.67 7.20
CA ASN A 73 -8.36 -6.65 8.20
C ASN A 73 -8.66 -7.31 9.55
N LEU A 74 -9.44 -8.39 9.60
CA LEU A 74 -9.69 -9.16 10.81
C LEU A 74 -8.38 -9.62 11.46
N GLY A 75 -7.49 -10.26 10.70
CA GLY A 75 -6.21 -10.74 11.21
C GLY A 75 -5.37 -9.58 11.77
N MET A 76 -5.23 -8.51 11.00
CA MET A 76 -4.46 -7.32 11.36
C MET A 76 -4.98 -6.61 12.63
N TYR A 77 -6.29 -6.65 12.89
CA TYR A 77 -6.92 -6.03 14.07
C TYR A 77 -7.14 -6.99 15.25
N SER A 78 -6.78 -8.27 15.11
CA SER A 78 -7.01 -9.30 16.13
C SER A 78 -6.14 -9.18 17.39
N GLN A 79 -4.96 -8.56 17.27
CA GLN A 79 -3.94 -8.47 18.33
C GLN A 79 -3.41 -9.85 18.81
N ARG A 80 -3.62 -10.91 18.02
CA ARG A 80 -3.17 -12.27 18.38
C ARG A 80 -1.69 -12.49 18.11
N SER A 81 -1.04 -11.58 17.38
CA SER A 81 0.40 -11.60 17.02
C SER A 81 0.88 -12.79 16.19
N ASN A 82 -0.01 -13.71 15.82
CA ASN A 82 0.27 -14.95 15.11
C ASN A 82 -0.61 -15.15 13.87
N THR A 83 -1.49 -14.19 13.54
CA THR A 83 -2.23 -14.24 12.28
C THR A 83 -1.28 -13.94 11.12
N GLN A 84 -1.54 -14.50 9.94
CA GLN A 84 -0.72 -14.23 8.75
C GLN A 84 -0.66 -12.73 8.41
N PRO A 85 -1.76 -11.94 8.47
CA PRO A 85 -1.73 -10.50 8.27
C PRO A 85 -0.79 -9.75 9.22
N GLU A 86 -0.83 -10.04 10.53
CA GLU A 86 0.04 -9.39 11.51
C GLU A 86 1.52 -9.73 11.27
N LEU A 87 1.81 -11.00 11.01
CA LEU A 87 3.17 -11.47 10.73
C LEU A 87 3.71 -10.87 9.42
N ALA A 88 2.88 -10.81 8.39
CA ALA A 88 3.21 -10.20 7.11
C ALA A 88 3.55 -8.72 7.27
N PHE A 89 2.73 -7.95 7.99
CA PHE A 89 2.98 -6.52 8.22
C PHE A 89 4.18 -6.25 9.13
N ARG A 90 4.37 -7.06 10.19
CA ARG A 90 5.57 -6.96 11.04
C ARG A 90 6.84 -7.20 10.21
N MET A 91 6.82 -8.21 9.34
CA MET A 91 7.92 -8.46 8.42
C MET A 91 8.09 -7.30 7.42
N LEU A 92 6.99 -6.81 6.85
CA LEU A 92 6.98 -5.72 5.88
C LEU A 92 7.59 -4.43 6.44
N PHE A 93 7.19 -4.03 7.65
CA PHE A 93 7.60 -2.80 8.32
C PHE A 93 8.81 -2.98 9.26
N ARG A 94 9.51 -4.12 9.25
CA ARG A 94 10.71 -4.34 10.09
C ARG A 94 11.83 -3.32 9.91
N PHE A 95 11.80 -2.54 8.82
CA PHE A 95 12.77 -1.46 8.60
C PHE A 95 12.38 -0.15 9.31
N ALA A 96 11.13 0.02 9.74
CA ALA A 96 10.65 1.25 10.36
C ALA A 96 11.35 1.55 11.69
N GLY A 97 11.83 0.53 12.40
CA GLY A 97 12.64 0.69 13.61
C GLY A 97 14.16 0.71 13.37
N ARG A 98 14.63 0.77 12.11
CA ARG A 98 16.07 0.86 11.81
C ARG A 98 16.57 2.29 11.96
N PRO A 99 17.90 2.50 12.13
CA PRO A 99 18.49 3.82 12.10
C PRO A 99 18.10 4.59 10.84
N LEU A 100 17.77 5.88 10.97
CA LEU A 100 17.33 6.68 9.83
C LEU A 100 18.36 6.76 8.70
N ASP A 101 19.66 6.73 9.02
CA ASP A 101 20.74 6.74 8.02
C ASP A 101 20.64 5.54 7.05
N ASP A 102 20.16 4.38 7.52
CA ASP A 102 19.91 3.22 6.66
C ASP A 102 18.79 3.45 5.64
N LEU A 103 17.82 4.31 5.97
CA LEU A 103 16.69 4.65 5.12
C LEU A 103 17.01 5.83 4.19
N LEU A 104 18.02 6.64 4.55
CA LEU A 104 18.45 7.81 3.80
C LEU A 104 19.54 7.49 2.78
N ARG A 105 20.39 6.49 3.04
CA ARG A 105 21.45 6.11 2.10
C ARG A 105 20.89 5.63 0.74
N PRO A 106 21.63 5.84 -0.36
CA PRO A 106 21.30 5.24 -1.64
C PRO A 106 21.12 3.73 -1.56
N LYS A 107 20.15 3.21 -2.30
CA LYS A 107 19.91 1.78 -2.41
C LYS A 107 19.53 1.38 -3.83
N THR A 108 20.17 0.32 -4.31
CA THR A 108 20.02 -0.19 -5.66
C THR A 108 19.15 -1.43 -5.71
N TRP A 109 18.33 -1.53 -6.73
CA TRP A 109 17.33 -2.57 -6.94
C TRP A 109 17.41 -3.10 -8.37
N SER A 110 17.37 -4.42 -8.52
CA SER A 110 16.99 -5.04 -9.79
C SER A 110 15.48 -4.93 -9.91
N PHE A 111 15.02 -4.20 -10.93
CA PHE A 111 13.62 -3.86 -11.13
C PHE A 111 13.14 -4.47 -12.44
N ARG A 112 12.23 -5.44 -12.33
CA ARG A 112 11.62 -6.11 -13.48
C ARG A 112 10.12 -5.95 -13.41
N VAL A 113 9.51 -5.55 -14.51
CA VAL A 113 8.07 -5.40 -14.62
C VAL A 113 7.56 -6.18 -15.81
N ARG A 114 6.59 -7.06 -15.57
CA ARG A 114 5.83 -7.74 -16.62
C ARG A 114 4.50 -7.05 -16.82
N LEU A 115 4.16 -6.81 -18.08
CA LEU A 115 2.88 -6.28 -18.49
C LEU A 115 2.13 -7.35 -19.28
N GLU A 116 0.84 -7.52 -19.00
CA GLU A 116 -0.05 -8.46 -19.68
C GLU A 116 -1.34 -7.74 -20.13
N CYS A 117 -1.80 -7.99 -21.36
CA CYS A 117 -3.06 -7.49 -21.91
C CYS A 117 -3.97 -8.67 -22.22
N HIS A 118 -5.03 -8.84 -21.42
CA HIS A 118 -5.94 -9.98 -21.54
C HIS A 118 -6.94 -9.86 -22.71
N GLU A 119 -7.17 -8.65 -23.22
CA GLU A 119 -8.04 -8.36 -24.38
C GLU A 119 -7.22 -7.82 -25.56
N CYS A 120 -6.09 -8.47 -25.87
CA CYS A 120 -5.13 -8.00 -26.86
C CYS A 120 -5.68 -8.13 -28.30
N ALA A 121 -5.73 -7.02 -29.03
CA ALA A 121 -6.16 -7.00 -30.44
C ALA A 121 -5.01 -7.16 -31.46
N GLY A 122 -3.77 -7.26 -31.00
CA GLY A 122 -2.59 -7.49 -31.85
C GLY A 122 -1.35 -6.76 -31.37
N VAL A 123 -0.32 -6.71 -32.21
CA VAL A 123 0.94 -6.02 -31.92
C VAL A 123 0.68 -4.52 -31.81
N ALA A 124 1.04 -3.94 -30.66
CA ALA A 124 0.96 -2.51 -30.42
C ALA A 124 2.01 -2.05 -29.40
N PRO A 125 2.29 -0.73 -29.31
CA PRO A 125 3.18 -0.20 -28.28
C PRO A 125 2.67 -0.43 -26.86
N TRP A 126 3.61 -0.48 -25.92
CA TRP A 126 3.33 -0.51 -24.48
C TRP A 126 3.72 0.81 -23.83
N ARG A 127 2.89 1.27 -22.90
CA ARG A 127 3.23 2.36 -21.98
C ARG A 127 3.35 1.81 -20.58
N LEU A 128 4.43 2.20 -19.91
CA LEU A 128 4.66 1.96 -18.49
C LEU A 128 4.93 3.32 -17.83
N GLU A 129 4.20 3.58 -16.76
CA GLU A 129 4.51 4.62 -15.79
C GLU A 129 5.70 4.15 -14.97
N GLY A 130 6.90 4.30 -15.51
CA GLY A 130 8.14 3.71 -14.99
C GLY A 130 8.69 4.41 -13.74
N PRO A 131 9.81 3.90 -13.20
CA PRO A 131 10.52 4.54 -12.09
C PRO A 131 10.90 6.00 -12.39
N ASP A 132 10.61 6.91 -11.46
CA ASP A 132 10.91 8.34 -11.53
C ASP A 132 11.95 8.77 -10.48
N VAL A 133 12.99 7.96 -10.31
CA VAL A 133 14.01 8.19 -9.27
C VAL A 133 14.92 9.38 -9.58
N VAL A 134 15.10 9.73 -10.85
CA VAL A 134 16.03 10.78 -11.30
C VAL A 134 15.61 12.16 -10.78
N ARG A 135 14.31 12.45 -10.74
CA ARG A 135 13.76 13.69 -10.16
C ARG A 135 14.12 13.88 -8.69
N TYR A 136 14.46 12.79 -8.02
CA TYR A 136 14.80 12.72 -6.60
C TYR A 136 16.29 12.45 -6.33
N GLY A 137 17.15 12.62 -7.34
CA GLY A 137 18.60 12.42 -7.20
C GLY A 137 19.04 10.95 -7.25
N GLY A 138 18.13 10.03 -7.57
CA GLY A 138 18.45 8.65 -7.93
C GLY A 138 18.91 8.52 -9.38
N HIS A 139 19.11 7.29 -9.84
CA HIS A 139 19.48 7.00 -11.23
C HIS A 139 18.93 5.65 -11.71
N LEU A 140 18.86 5.52 -13.05
CA LEU A 140 18.44 4.33 -13.76
C LEU A 140 19.55 3.85 -14.68
N GLU A 141 19.84 2.56 -14.64
CA GLU A 141 20.88 1.90 -15.43
C GLU A 141 20.33 0.61 -16.06
N GLU A 142 21.06 0.06 -17.03
CA GLU A 142 20.76 -1.25 -17.64
C GLU A 142 19.31 -1.40 -18.15
N ILE A 143 18.77 -0.31 -18.72
CA ILE A 143 17.38 -0.24 -19.12
C ILE A 143 17.15 -1.08 -20.37
N THR A 144 16.27 -2.08 -20.27
CA THR A 144 15.64 -2.76 -21.41
C THR A 144 14.27 -2.13 -21.64
N PRO A 145 14.10 -1.28 -22.67
CA PRO A 145 12.84 -0.60 -22.93
C PRO A 145 11.79 -1.57 -23.47
N LEU A 146 10.53 -1.17 -23.37
CA LEU A 146 9.41 -1.92 -23.93
C LEU A 146 9.37 -1.78 -25.45
N ALA A 147 9.49 -2.90 -26.16
CA ALA A 147 9.23 -2.96 -27.59
C ALA A 147 7.73 -3.22 -27.86
N PRO A 148 7.18 -2.76 -29.00
CA PRO A 148 5.85 -3.18 -29.42
C PRO A 148 5.76 -4.70 -29.55
N SER A 149 4.72 -5.30 -28.96
CA SER A 149 4.47 -6.73 -28.98
C SER A 149 2.99 -7.01 -28.77
N GLU A 150 2.58 -8.27 -28.94
CA GLU A 150 1.23 -8.74 -28.61
C GLU A 150 1.22 -9.40 -27.23
N GLY A 151 0.11 -9.25 -26.50
CA GLY A 151 -0.23 -9.99 -25.28
C GLY A 151 0.60 -9.64 -24.04
N SER A 152 1.91 -9.50 -24.14
CA SER A 152 2.80 -9.22 -23.01
C SER A 152 4.09 -8.51 -23.39
N ALA A 153 4.68 -7.82 -22.42
CA ALA A 153 6.02 -7.25 -22.52
C ALA A 153 6.74 -7.23 -21.17
N GLU A 154 8.06 -7.10 -21.19
CA GLU A 154 8.89 -7.03 -19.98
C GLU A 154 9.78 -5.78 -20.03
N TYR A 155 9.75 -5.00 -18.95
CA TYR A 155 10.65 -3.89 -18.69
C TYR A 155 11.65 -4.33 -17.63
N VAL A 156 12.93 -4.02 -17.86
CA VAL A 156 14.00 -4.31 -16.90
C VAL A 156 14.85 -3.06 -16.72
N ALA A 157 15.20 -2.75 -15.48
CA ALA A 157 16.17 -1.72 -15.15
C ALA A 157 16.88 -2.02 -13.84
N THR A 158 18.04 -1.42 -13.65
CA THR A 158 18.68 -1.27 -12.35
C THR A 158 18.33 0.12 -11.81
N VAL A 159 17.67 0.17 -10.66
CA VAL A 159 17.09 1.39 -10.08
C VAL A 159 17.81 1.72 -8.78
N THR A 160 18.44 2.89 -8.70
CA THR A 160 18.97 3.40 -7.43
C THR A 160 18.10 4.54 -6.93
N ASN A 161 17.47 4.36 -5.78
CA ASN A 161 16.78 5.44 -5.07
C ASN A 161 17.63 5.96 -3.90
N THR A 162 17.53 7.25 -3.61
CA THR A 162 18.18 7.89 -2.47
C THR A 162 17.12 8.45 -1.54
N GLY A 163 17.41 8.51 -0.24
CA GLY A 163 16.60 9.27 0.69
C GLY A 163 17.16 10.68 0.89
N ALA A 164 16.32 11.54 1.42
CA ALA A 164 16.66 12.91 1.79
C ALA A 164 15.71 13.37 2.89
N ARG A 165 16.25 13.98 3.96
CA ARG A 165 15.42 14.62 4.97
C ARG A 165 14.95 15.96 4.44
N THR A 166 13.66 16.03 4.12
CA THR A 166 13.01 17.22 3.58
C THR A 166 11.70 17.46 4.33
N PRO A 167 11.70 17.64 5.66
CA PRO A 167 10.47 17.78 6.42
C PRO A 167 9.62 18.93 5.89
N LEU A 168 8.29 18.81 5.98
CA LEU A 168 7.39 19.91 5.65
C LEU A 168 7.79 21.17 6.43
N VAL A 169 7.84 22.34 5.80
CA VAL A 169 8.14 23.64 6.44
C VAL A 169 6.88 24.47 6.63
N SER A 170 5.92 24.38 5.68
CA SER A 170 4.63 25.06 5.80
C SER A 170 3.88 24.65 7.07
N PRO A 171 3.50 25.60 7.93
CA PRO A 171 2.59 25.34 9.05
C PRO A 171 1.23 24.80 8.59
N THR A 172 0.76 25.24 7.42
CA THR A 172 -0.51 24.79 6.82
C THR A 172 -0.45 23.33 6.44
N LEU A 173 0.57 22.90 5.69
CA LEU A 173 0.73 21.49 5.29
C LEU A 173 0.90 20.57 6.50
N ARG A 174 1.66 21.00 7.52
CA ARG A 174 1.82 20.28 8.78
C ARG A 174 0.50 20.12 9.52
N THR A 175 -0.30 21.17 9.60
CA THR A 175 -1.61 21.16 10.26
C THR A 175 -2.56 20.20 9.55
N LEU A 176 -2.71 20.31 8.22
CA LEU A 176 -3.56 19.42 7.43
C LEU A 176 -3.15 17.95 7.54
N THR A 177 -1.84 17.68 7.56
CA THR A 177 -1.30 16.32 7.76
C THR A 177 -1.67 15.78 9.14
N ARG A 178 -1.52 16.60 10.19
CA ARG A 178 -1.87 16.24 11.56
C ARG A 178 -3.38 16.04 11.73
N ASP A 179 -4.18 16.92 11.16
CA ASP A 179 -5.64 16.84 11.20
C ASP A 179 -6.12 15.54 10.55
N TYR A 180 -5.48 15.12 9.46
CA TYR A 180 -5.74 13.81 8.87
C TYR A 180 -5.41 12.67 9.84
N LEU A 181 -4.20 12.67 10.42
CA LEU A 181 -3.79 11.61 11.36
C LEU A 181 -4.72 11.53 12.59
N ASN A 182 -5.24 12.68 13.02
CA ASN A 182 -6.15 12.81 14.16
C ASN A 182 -7.62 12.55 13.80
N ALA A 183 -7.98 12.41 12.53
CA ALA A 183 -9.36 12.21 12.08
C ALA A 183 -9.92 10.82 12.46
N GLY A 184 -9.08 9.91 12.95
CA GLY A 184 -9.50 8.59 13.42
C GLY A 184 -9.68 7.54 12.33
N TYR A 185 -9.26 7.82 11.08
CA TYR A 185 -9.34 6.85 9.99
C TYR A 185 -8.47 5.62 10.27
N ARG A 186 -9.08 4.44 10.14
CA ARG A 186 -8.38 3.15 10.29
C ARG A 186 -7.79 2.69 8.97
N TRP A 187 -6.53 2.28 8.98
CA TRP A 187 -5.92 1.71 7.78
C TRP A 187 -6.50 0.33 7.50
N HIS A 188 -7.03 0.13 6.30
CA HIS A 188 -7.60 -1.13 5.84
C HIS A 188 -6.96 -1.56 4.52
N MET A 189 -6.83 -2.88 4.35
CA MET A 189 -6.70 -3.48 3.03
C MET A 189 -8.08 -3.46 2.38
N ILE A 190 -8.19 -2.83 1.21
CA ILE A 190 -9.44 -2.72 0.44
C ILE A 190 -9.15 -2.83 -1.07
N PRO A 191 -10.11 -3.30 -1.88
CA PRO A 191 -9.95 -3.43 -3.33
C PRO A 191 -9.55 -2.10 -4.00
N VAL A 192 -8.68 -2.15 -5.01
CA VAL A 192 -8.23 -0.95 -5.74
C VAL A 192 -9.39 -0.08 -6.27
N PRO A 193 -10.47 -0.64 -6.85
CA PRO A 193 -11.62 0.17 -7.27
C PRO A 193 -12.26 0.95 -6.12
N MET A 194 -12.34 0.35 -4.92
CA MET A 194 -12.86 1.02 -3.72
C MET A 194 -11.91 2.14 -3.27
N GLN A 195 -10.59 1.94 -3.36
CA GLN A 195 -9.61 2.97 -2.99
C GLN A 195 -9.71 4.25 -3.83
N ALA A 196 -10.14 4.14 -5.08
CA ALA A 196 -10.35 5.28 -5.96
C ALA A 196 -11.59 6.10 -5.58
N ASP A 197 -12.60 5.46 -4.97
CA ASP A 197 -13.74 6.12 -4.33
C ASP A 197 -13.37 6.55 -2.90
N TYR A 198 -12.36 7.41 -2.81
CA TYR A 198 -11.85 7.87 -1.52
C TYR A 198 -12.89 8.62 -0.67
N PRO A 199 -13.89 9.36 -1.20
CA PRO A 199 -14.94 9.94 -0.36
C PRO A 199 -15.70 8.87 0.43
N LEU A 200 -16.16 7.80 -0.24
CA LEU A 200 -16.83 6.68 0.40
C LEU A 200 -15.94 6.00 1.45
N VAL A 201 -14.67 5.74 1.11
CA VAL A 201 -13.70 5.09 2.02
C VAL A 201 -13.57 5.86 3.33
N HIS A 202 -13.47 7.19 3.27
CA HIS A 202 -13.34 8.01 4.48
C HIS A 202 -14.68 8.22 5.21
N GLU A 203 -15.82 8.23 4.51
CA GLU A 203 -17.15 8.21 5.14
C GLU A 203 -17.33 6.96 6.01
N LEU A 204 -16.80 5.83 5.55
CA LEU A 204 -16.75 4.56 6.28
C LEU A 204 -15.73 4.52 7.44
N GLY A 205 -15.05 5.64 7.72
CA GLY A 205 -14.06 5.74 8.80
C GLY A 205 -12.76 4.97 8.55
N VAL A 206 -12.50 4.54 7.31
CA VAL A 206 -11.32 3.77 6.94
C VAL A 206 -10.45 4.52 5.93
N THR A 207 -9.26 3.98 5.64
CA THR A 207 -8.33 4.53 4.66
C THR A 207 -7.42 3.45 4.08
N SER A 208 -6.82 3.72 2.92
CA SER A 208 -5.71 2.96 2.33
C SER A 208 -4.59 3.92 1.90
N CYS A 209 -3.50 3.43 1.29
CA CYS A 209 -2.46 4.30 0.75
C CYS A 209 -2.96 5.21 -0.39
N ILE A 210 -3.77 4.68 -1.31
CA ILE A 210 -4.33 5.48 -2.42
C ILE A 210 -5.39 6.45 -1.88
N ALA A 211 -6.36 5.99 -1.09
CA ALA A 211 -7.42 6.85 -0.58
C ALA A 211 -6.85 8.00 0.27
N ALA A 212 -5.91 7.71 1.18
CA ALA A 212 -5.25 8.74 1.99
C ALA A 212 -4.56 9.79 1.12
N SER A 213 -3.83 9.33 0.10
CA SER A 213 -3.08 10.22 -0.78
C SER A 213 -4.01 11.10 -1.61
N LEU A 214 -5.12 10.56 -2.11
CA LEU A 214 -6.10 11.32 -2.88
C LEU A 214 -6.76 12.42 -2.03
N LEU A 215 -7.25 12.07 -0.84
CA LEU A 215 -7.89 13.04 0.06
C LEU A 215 -6.89 14.10 0.54
N LEU A 216 -5.69 13.71 0.94
CA LEU A 216 -4.69 14.67 1.43
C LEU A 216 -4.21 15.60 0.30
N ALA A 217 -3.98 15.08 -0.91
CA ALA A 217 -3.63 15.91 -2.06
C ALA A 217 -4.74 16.91 -2.41
N GLU A 218 -6.02 16.50 -2.32
CA GLU A 218 -7.15 17.41 -2.47
C GLU A 218 -7.13 18.53 -1.41
N ARG A 219 -6.92 18.19 -0.14
CA ARG A 219 -6.83 19.18 0.95
C ARG A 219 -5.67 20.15 0.77
N PHE A 220 -4.51 19.66 0.33
CA PHE A 220 -3.36 20.53 0.03
C PHE A 220 -3.67 21.48 -1.15
N ARG A 221 -4.31 20.97 -2.21
CA ARG A 221 -4.75 21.83 -3.34
C ARG A 221 -5.77 22.87 -2.92
N ALA A 222 -6.75 22.50 -2.09
CA ALA A 222 -7.73 23.43 -1.54
C ALA A 222 -7.08 24.54 -0.70
N ALA A 223 -5.92 24.26 -0.08
CA ALA A 223 -5.10 25.23 0.64
C ALA A 223 -4.13 26.03 -0.26
N GLY A 224 -4.20 25.86 -1.59
CA GLY A 224 -3.40 26.63 -2.56
C GLY A 224 -2.07 25.99 -2.97
N TYR A 225 -1.78 24.75 -2.54
CA TYR A 225 -0.54 24.07 -2.86
C TYR A 225 -0.63 23.25 -4.15
N ARG A 226 0.48 23.16 -4.88
CA ARG A 226 0.62 22.18 -5.96
C ARG A 226 0.84 20.81 -5.34
N ALA A 227 -0.21 19.98 -5.32
CA ALA A 227 -0.16 18.64 -4.75
C ALA A 227 -0.83 17.59 -5.64
N GLU A 228 -0.24 16.40 -5.69
CA GLU A 228 -0.75 15.25 -6.42
C GLU A 228 -0.53 13.96 -5.63
N ALA A 229 -1.51 13.05 -5.65
CA ALA A 229 -1.27 11.68 -5.24
C ALA A 229 -0.43 10.99 -6.32
N LYS A 230 0.65 10.35 -5.94
CA LYS A 230 1.54 9.60 -6.83
C LYS A 230 1.69 8.17 -6.38
N ARG A 231 1.84 7.27 -7.34
CA ARG A 231 2.11 5.86 -7.07
C ARG A 231 3.59 5.54 -7.21
N GLY A 232 3.96 4.41 -6.63
CA GLY A 232 5.26 3.80 -6.79
C GLY A 232 5.22 2.37 -6.27
N TRP A 233 6.39 1.80 -6.03
CA TRP A 233 6.53 0.44 -5.51
C TRP A 233 7.20 0.44 -4.15
N PHE A 234 6.62 -0.30 -3.24
CA PHE A 234 7.22 -0.57 -1.94
C PHE A 234 8.30 -1.65 -2.07
N THR A 235 9.54 -1.33 -1.68
CA THR A 235 10.70 -2.21 -1.85
C THR A 235 11.14 -2.91 -0.56
N GLY A 236 11.83 -4.05 -0.70
CA GLY A 236 12.44 -4.79 0.42
C GLY A 236 11.55 -5.81 1.12
N VAL A 237 10.41 -6.14 0.50
CA VAL A 237 9.43 -7.13 0.97
C VAL A 237 9.83 -8.51 0.47
N LEU A 238 10.04 -9.48 1.37
CA LEU A 238 10.37 -10.88 1.04
C LEU A 238 11.42 -11.03 -0.08
N GLY A 239 12.48 -10.22 -0.07
CA GLY A 239 13.54 -10.28 -1.08
C GLY A 239 13.15 -9.78 -2.48
N GLY A 240 12.01 -9.09 -2.61
CA GLY A 240 11.47 -8.59 -3.88
C GLY A 240 10.30 -9.36 -4.46
N ALA A 241 9.84 -10.39 -3.75
CA ALA A 241 8.87 -11.36 -4.26
C ALA A 241 7.40 -10.89 -4.28
N LEU A 242 7.09 -9.69 -3.76
CA LEU A 242 5.73 -9.15 -3.76
C LEU A 242 5.69 -7.78 -4.44
N ASP A 243 4.91 -7.71 -5.51
CA ASP A 243 4.47 -6.46 -6.12
C ASP A 243 3.51 -5.76 -5.15
N LEU A 244 4.01 -4.72 -4.49
CA LEU A 244 3.22 -3.91 -3.58
C LEU A 244 3.18 -2.48 -4.08
N PRO A 245 2.20 -2.16 -4.94
CA PRO A 245 1.87 -0.79 -5.27
C PRO A 245 1.65 0.02 -4.00
N HIS A 246 2.21 1.22 -4.00
CA HIS A 246 2.08 2.16 -2.90
C HIS A 246 1.74 3.54 -3.45
N ALA A 247 1.08 4.36 -2.65
CA ALA A 247 0.78 5.74 -2.99
C ALA A 247 1.14 6.69 -1.84
N CYS A 248 1.62 7.88 -2.21
CA CYS A 248 1.88 9.00 -1.30
C CYS A 248 1.52 10.32 -1.99
N VAL A 249 1.53 11.42 -1.25
CA VAL A 249 1.34 12.76 -1.83
C VAL A 249 2.68 13.38 -2.16
N GLU A 250 2.82 13.89 -3.38
CA GLU A 250 3.85 14.86 -3.73
C GLU A 250 3.29 16.27 -3.60
N VAL A 251 3.99 17.16 -2.91
CA VAL A 251 3.58 18.56 -2.72
C VAL A 251 4.76 19.50 -2.86
N THR A 252 4.59 20.61 -3.58
CA THR A 252 5.54 21.73 -3.54
C THR A 252 5.25 22.58 -2.31
N ASP A 253 6.19 22.64 -1.38
CA ASP A 253 6.06 23.34 -0.09
C ASP A 253 6.49 24.83 -0.19
N ASP A 254 6.39 25.60 0.90
CA ASP A 254 6.68 27.04 0.95
C ASP A 254 8.16 27.37 0.65
N ASP A 255 9.07 26.41 0.80
CA ASP A 255 10.48 26.52 0.40
C ASP A 255 10.72 26.24 -1.10
N GLY A 256 9.65 25.99 -1.86
CA GLY A 256 9.70 25.67 -3.29
C GLY A 256 10.17 24.24 -3.60
N LEU A 257 10.47 23.42 -2.59
CA LEU A 257 10.89 22.04 -2.79
C LEU A 257 9.69 21.09 -2.90
N THR A 258 9.83 20.06 -3.73
CA THR A 258 8.86 18.96 -3.77
C THR A 258 9.15 17.99 -2.64
N LYS A 259 8.12 17.68 -1.84
CA LYS A 259 8.18 16.80 -0.68
C LYS A 259 7.18 15.67 -0.83
N THR A 260 7.46 14.55 -0.17
CA THR A 260 6.59 13.37 -0.17
C THR A 260 5.96 13.18 1.20
N VAL A 261 4.64 13.09 1.26
CA VAL A 261 3.87 12.83 2.48
C VAL A 261 3.17 11.47 2.36
N ASP A 262 3.62 10.52 3.17
CA ASP A 262 3.18 9.12 3.19
C ASP A 262 2.46 8.81 4.52
N ILE A 263 1.24 9.31 4.65
CA ILE A 263 0.43 9.13 5.86
C ILE A 263 0.15 7.66 6.14
N ALA A 264 -0.14 6.86 5.12
CA ALA A 264 -0.49 5.46 5.31
C ALA A 264 0.67 4.67 5.95
N LYS A 265 1.92 4.90 5.53
CA LYS A 265 3.07 4.28 6.21
C LYS A 265 3.32 4.83 7.60
N ALA A 266 3.09 6.12 7.85
CA ALA A 266 3.17 6.67 9.19
C ALA A 266 2.17 5.96 10.14
N GLN A 267 0.90 5.83 9.72
CA GLN A 267 -0.14 5.14 10.50
C GLN A 267 0.19 3.67 10.75
N LEU A 268 0.64 2.95 9.71
CA LEU A 268 1.02 1.55 9.82
C LEU A 268 2.25 1.34 10.72
N ALA A 269 3.25 2.22 10.62
CA ALA A 269 4.43 2.16 11.48
C ALA A 269 4.06 2.34 12.96
N ALA A 270 3.24 3.35 13.27
CA ALA A 270 2.74 3.61 14.62
C ALA A 270 1.99 2.41 15.22
N ARG A 271 1.26 1.67 14.37
CA ARG A 271 0.49 0.50 14.79
C ARG A 271 1.37 -0.72 15.10
N LEU A 272 2.43 -0.93 14.32
CA LEU A 272 3.16 -2.21 14.33
C LEU A 272 4.32 -2.26 15.32
N SER A 273 4.83 -1.10 15.74
CA SER A 273 5.92 -1.01 16.72
C SER A 273 5.95 0.35 17.41
N ALA A 274 6.18 0.33 18.73
CA ALA A 274 6.31 1.55 19.54
C ALA A 274 7.53 2.39 19.16
N ASP A 275 8.62 1.75 18.72
CA ASP A 275 9.89 2.41 18.39
C ASP A 275 9.97 2.84 16.92
N THR A 276 8.98 3.60 16.45
CA THR A 276 8.88 4.02 15.04
C THR A 276 8.68 5.52 14.84
N GLU A 277 8.68 6.33 15.90
CA GLU A 277 8.43 7.77 15.85
C GLU A 277 9.30 8.48 14.80
N GLN A 278 10.60 8.21 14.80
CA GLN A 278 11.54 8.75 13.82
C GLN A 278 11.18 8.42 12.37
N PHE A 279 10.69 7.21 12.11
CA PHE A 279 10.25 6.82 10.77
C PHE A 279 8.89 7.42 10.41
N GLN A 280 7.98 7.56 11.38
CA GLN A 280 6.73 8.27 11.18
C GLN A 280 7.01 9.71 10.75
N GLU A 281 7.88 10.43 11.44
CA GLU A 281 8.29 11.80 11.06
C GLU A 281 8.91 11.83 9.66
N LEU A 282 9.76 10.85 9.31
CA LEU A 282 10.34 10.73 7.98
C LEU A 282 9.26 10.63 6.90
N CYS A 283 8.19 9.87 7.16
CA CYS A 283 7.06 9.74 6.22
C CYS A 283 6.32 11.06 5.97
N LEU A 284 6.44 12.07 6.83
CA LEU A 284 5.69 13.33 6.75
C LEU A 284 6.48 14.45 6.06
N GLY A 285 7.12 14.15 4.93
CA GLY A 285 7.79 15.14 4.08
C GLY A 285 9.10 14.66 3.46
N SER A 286 9.71 13.60 4.00
CA SER A 286 11.03 13.14 3.56
C SER A 286 10.98 12.01 2.55
N LEU A 287 12.04 11.91 1.76
CA LEU A 287 12.29 10.81 0.84
C LEU A 287 13.07 9.71 1.56
N TYR A 288 12.75 8.45 1.29
CA TYR A 288 13.44 7.32 1.89
C TYR A 288 13.50 6.13 0.94
N ASN A 289 14.53 5.31 1.08
CA ASN A 289 14.93 4.29 0.10
C ASN A 289 14.03 3.04 0.03
N LYS A 290 12.81 3.11 0.57
CA LYS A 290 11.83 2.01 0.58
C LYS A 290 10.68 2.19 -0.39
N VAL A 291 10.68 3.28 -1.16
CA VAL A 291 9.74 3.49 -2.25
C VAL A 291 10.52 3.83 -3.50
N ILE A 292 10.22 3.13 -4.59
CA ILE A 292 10.60 3.58 -5.94
C ILE A 292 9.43 4.42 -6.45
N PRO A 293 9.55 5.75 -6.53
CA PRO A 293 8.52 6.60 -7.12
C PRO A 293 8.32 6.23 -8.59
N SER A 294 7.10 6.43 -9.09
CA SER A 294 6.78 6.27 -10.51
C SER A 294 6.18 7.56 -11.07
N THR A 295 6.03 7.63 -12.38
CA THR A 295 5.31 8.74 -13.03
C THR A 295 3.78 8.65 -12.86
N ALA A 296 3.25 7.51 -12.40
CA ALA A 296 1.81 7.27 -12.28
C ALA A 296 1.15 8.17 -11.23
N SER A 297 -0.01 8.72 -11.58
CA SER A 297 -0.89 9.39 -10.63
C SER A 297 -1.60 8.39 -9.72
N GLY A 298 -2.10 8.87 -8.58
CA GLY A 298 -2.58 8.07 -7.44
C GLY A 298 -3.59 6.96 -7.78
N ASN A 299 -4.47 7.18 -8.75
CA ASN A 299 -5.48 6.20 -9.19
C ASN A 299 -5.25 5.67 -10.62
N ALA A 300 -4.21 6.11 -11.32
CA ALA A 300 -3.92 5.62 -12.66
C ALA A 300 -3.29 4.22 -12.63
N SER A 301 -3.54 3.44 -13.69
CA SER A 301 -2.80 2.20 -13.94
C SER A 301 -1.31 2.49 -14.15
N PHE A 302 -0.44 1.56 -13.76
CA PHE A 302 0.97 1.62 -14.12
C PHE A 302 1.24 1.33 -15.60
N GLY A 303 0.32 0.66 -16.31
CA GLY A 303 0.58 0.20 -17.66
C GLY A 303 -0.64 0.19 -18.57
N ARG A 304 -0.38 0.38 -19.87
CA ARG A 304 -1.38 0.25 -20.95
C ARG A 304 -0.75 -0.38 -22.18
N HIS A 305 -1.54 -1.17 -22.89
CA HIS A 305 -1.23 -1.66 -24.23
C HIS A 305 -2.05 -0.88 -25.24
N GLU A 306 -1.41 -0.30 -26.26
CA GLU A 306 -2.07 0.59 -27.22
C GLU A 306 -2.79 -0.16 -28.35
N CYS A 307 -3.18 -1.41 -28.14
CA CYS A 307 -3.90 -2.22 -29.13
C CYS A 307 -5.39 -1.85 -29.27
N GLY A 308 -5.89 -0.91 -28.46
CA GLY A 308 -7.30 -0.51 -28.43
C GLY A 308 -8.14 -1.18 -27.33
N SER A 309 -7.53 -2.01 -26.48
CA SER A 309 -8.21 -2.56 -25.29
C SER A 309 -8.67 -1.43 -24.36
N PRO A 310 -9.91 -1.47 -23.85
CA PRO A 310 -10.39 -0.50 -22.87
C PRO A 310 -9.78 -0.74 -21.48
N GLN A 311 -9.23 -1.93 -21.24
CA GLN A 311 -8.69 -2.34 -19.94
C GLN A 311 -7.23 -1.88 -19.78
N PRO A 312 -6.82 -1.47 -18.56
CA PRO A 312 -5.42 -1.28 -18.27
C PRO A 312 -4.64 -2.61 -18.40
N ALA A 313 -3.34 -2.52 -18.68
CA ALA A 313 -2.49 -3.70 -18.61
C ALA A 313 -2.38 -4.18 -17.16
N LEU A 314 -2.38 -5.50 -16.96
CA LEU A 314 -1.98 -6.09 -15.69
C LEU A 314 -0.46 -5.90 -15.55
N VAL A 315 -0.04 -5.28 -14.46
CA VAL A 315 1.36 -5.00 -14.16
C VAL A 315 1.79 -5.84 -12.98
N ARG A 316 2.91 -6.53 -13.11
CA ARG A 316 3.54 -7.34 -12.06
C ARG A 316 5.01 -6.98 -11.93
N ALA A 317 5.39 -6.43 -10.78
CA ALA A 317 6.78 -6.09 -10.47
C ALA A 317 7.51 -7.18 -9.65
N ASP A 318 8.76 -7.47 -9.99
CA ASP A 318 9.73 -8.24 -9.21
C ASP A 318 10.92 -7.33 -8.90
N ILE A 319 11.08 -6.95 -7.63
CA ILE A 319 11.98 -5.88 -7.20
C ILE A 319 12.96 -6.35 -6.14
N ARG A 320 14.14 -6.78 -6.56
CA ARG A 320 15.13 -7.40 -5.66
C ARG A 320 16.21 -6.41 -5.30
N SER A 321 16.74 -6.50 -4.07
CA SER A 321 17.92 -5.70 -3.72
C SER A 321 19.08 -6.13 -4.63
N ALA A 322 19.68 -5.18 -5.34
CA ALA A 322 21.00 -5.43 -5.94
C ALA A 322 22.01 -5.58 -4.79
N ARG A 323 23.00 -6.45 -4.99
CA ARG A 323 24.07 -6.69 -4.02
C ARG A 323 25.06 -5.54 -4.01
#